data_AF-A0A7R9C376-F1
#
_entry.id   AF-A0A7R9C376-F1
#
_cell.length_a   1.000
_cell.length_b   1.000
_cell.length_c   1.000
_cell.angle_alpha   90.00
_cell.angle_beta   90.00
_cell.angle_gamma   90.00
#
_symmetry.space_group_name_H-M   'P 1'
#
loop_
_entity.id
_entity.type
_entity.pdbx_description
1 polymer ?
#
loop_
_entity_poly.entity_id
_entity_poly.type
_entity_poly.pdbx_seq_one_letter_code
_entity_poly.pdbx_strand_id
1 'polypeptide(L)'
;MGDTLPVIRREVTMIFFFATKHHYFINFHESQIVIFFQKSHLKTLYIVLTSKHHEGFTNFPSPYSFNWNSVDVGPNRDLVGELSKAIKAHRGMKFGLYYSLYEWFNPLYQKDKANGWTTRDFVVNKMTPELKYLVETYQPEVIWSDGDWEPQYTYWDSPGFLAWLYNDSPVRDTVVVNDRWGSTMACSHGGYYTCTDRFNPGTLQPHKWENCWTIDKQSWGYRRNAHIWEYCSIEELIQVLAETVSCGGNLLLNVGPSHDGTIKPIFEERLLQMGVWLRVNGEAIYHSKPWLHQNDTEVSDVWYTKRTFEDGSDKVYAILLDWPATGTLVLGAPKFCTNTIVNLLGWPQPITWTASTRGPEIVLPPRQQVVTDWAWVLVFQGLCNDKS
;
A
#
# COMPACT_ATOMS: atom_id res chain seq x y z
N MET A 1 -10.88 -19.72 18.90
CA MET A 1 -9.52 -20.01 18.39
C MET A 1 -8.95 -18.68 17.98
N GLY A 2 -7.95 -18.20 18.71
CA GLY A 2 -7.52 -16.80 18.69
C GLY A 2 -6.71 -16.44 17.45
N ASP A 3 -6.99 -15.24 16.93
CA ASP A 3 -6.29 -14.58 15.84
C ASP A 3 -4.78 -14.56 16.07
N THR A 4 -4.08 -15.43 15.37
CA THR A 4 -2.61 -15.39 15.21
C THR A 4 -2.25 -15.71 13.76
N LEU A 5 -2.95 -15.09 12.81
CA LEU A 5 -2.34 -14.88 11.50
C LEU A 5 -1.34 -13.74 11.65
N PRO A 6 -0.15 -13.80 11.01
CA PRO A 6 0.78 -12.68 10.94
C PRO A 6 0.08 -11.51 10.21
N VAL A 7 -0.59 -10.65 10.98
CA VAL A 7 -1.25 -9.47 10.46
C VAL A 7 -0.16 -8.61 9.84
N ILE A 8 -0.32 -8.26 8.55
CA ILE A 8 0.42 -7.17 7.92
C ILE A 8 0.26 -5.97 8.84
N ARG A 9 1.31 -5.69 9.62
CA ARG A 9 1.30 -4.51 10.47
C ARG A 9 1.11 -3.31 9.55
N ARG A 10 0.45 -2.30 10.11
CA ARG A 10 -0.24 -1.24 9.38
C ARG A 10 0.78 -0.31 8.72
N GLU A 11 1.04 -0.54 7.45
CA GLU A 11 2.28 -0.12 6.82
C GLU A 11 2.01 0.34 5.38
N VAL A 12 2.70 1.41 5.00
CA VAL A 12 2.48 2.14 3.75
C VAL A 12 3.73 1.98 2.92
N THR A 13 3.56 1.65 1.63
CA THR A 13 4.42 1.89 0.45
C THR A 13 4.35 0.69 -0.51
N MET A 14 4.35 0.95 -1.82
CA MET A 14 4.58 -0.05 -2.89
C MET A 14 5.33 0.59 -4.08
N ILE A 15 5.97 -0.24 -4.91
CA ILE A 15 6.42 0.07 -6.28
C ILE A 15 6.10 -1.13 -7.17
N PHE A 16 5.50 -0.87 -8.33
CA PHE A 16 5.34 -1.85 -9.42
C PHE A 16 6.41 -1.65 -10.49
N PHE A 17 6.82 -2.73 -11.17
CA PHE A 17 7.70 -2.68 -12.34
C PHE A 17 7.15 -3.63 -13.42
N PHE A 18 6.82 -3.08 -14.58
CA PHE A 18 6.17 -3.77 -15.70
C PHE A 18 7.20 -4.19 -16.75
N ALA A 19 7.22 -5.46 -17.17
CA ALA A 19 7.94 -5.87 -18.38
C ALA A 19 6.95 -6.32 -19.46
N THR A 20 7.09 -5.73 -20.64
CA THR A 20 6.56 -6.33 -21.87
C THR A 20 7.72 -6.69 -22.79
N LYS A 21 7.41 -7.50 -23.80
CA LYS A 21 8.26 -8.06 -24.84
C LYS A 21 9.34 -7.15 -25.44
N HIS A 22 9.24 -5.82 -25.34
CA HIS A 22 10.17 -4.86 -25.99
C HIS A 22 10.96 -4.02 -24.99
N HIS A 23 11.08 -4.47 -23.75
CA HIS A 23 11.75 -3.76 -22.68
C HIS A 23 13.15 -4.32 -22.46
N TYR A 24 14.16 -3.47 -22.66
CA TYR A 24 15.57 -3.86 -22.52
C TYR A 24 16.09 -3.71 -21.08
N PHE A 25 15.37 -2.98 -20.22
CA PHE A 25 15.74 -2.70 -18.81
C PHE A 25 17.21 -2.33 -18.59
N ILE A 26 17.80 -1.60 -19.55
CA ILE A 26 19.23 -1.24 -19.52
C ILE A 26 19.57 -0.44 -18.26
N ASN A 27 18.63 0.38 -17.78
CA ASN A 27 18.81 1.25 -16.63
C ASN A 27 18.23 0.68 -15.33
N PHE A 28 17.68 -0.54 -15.34
CA PHE A 28 17.16 -1.16 -14.13
C PHE A 28 18.30 -1.63 -13.24
N HIS A 29 18.38 -1.03 -12.06
CA HIS A 29 19.29 -1.43 -10.99
C HIS A 29 18.50 -1.63 -9.70
N GLU A 30 18.46 -2.86 -9.21
CA GLU A 30 17.79 -3.26 -7.99
C GLU A 30 18.31 -2.47 -6.77
N SER A 31 19.61 -2.14 -6.76
CA SER A 31 20.21 -1.30 -5.74
C SER A 31 19.72 0.15 -5.79
N GLN A 32 19.39 0.69 -6.97
CA GLN A 32 18.88 2.07 -7.09
C GLN A 32 17.49 2.21 -6.49
N ILE A 33 16.62 1.20 -6.62
CA ILE A 33 15.29 1.22 -5.98
C ILE A 33 15.44 1.29 -4.46
N VAL A 34 16.34 0.47 -3.90
CA VAL A 34 16.49 0.50 -2.44
C VAL A 34 17.21 1.77 -1.96
N ILE A 35 18.23 2.24 -2.69
CA ILE A 35 18.89 3.52 -2.40
C ILE A 35 17.90 4.68 -2.50
N PHE A 36 17.00 4.65 -3.49
CA PHE A 36 15.95 5.65 -3.65
C PHE A 36 15.06 5.71 -2.41
N PHE A 37 14.63 4.55 -1.90
CA PHE A 37 13.84 4.49 -0.67
C PHE A 37 14.60 4.90 0.58
N GLN A 38 15.88 4.57 0.68
CA GLN A 38 16.72 5.06 1.76
C GLN A 38 16.84 6.59 1.73
N LYS A 39 17.02 7.16 0.53
CA LYS A 39 17.13 8.61 0.31
C LYS A 39 15.81 9.34 0.55
N SER A 40 14.67 8.72 0.23
CA SER A 40 13.37 9.30 0.53
C SER A 40 13.08 9.32 2.02
N HIS A 41 13.83 8.59 2.86
CA HIS A 41 13.53 8.41 4.29
C HIS A 41 12.16 7.77 4.55
N LEU A 42 11.54 7.19 3.51
CA LEU A 42 10.39 6.33 3.69
C LEU A 42 10.86 5.14 4.52
N LYS A 43 10.21 4.92 5.66
CA LYS A 43 10.27 3.61 6.32
C LYS A 43 9.37 2.69 5.49
N THR A 44 9.89 2.29 4.33
CA THR A 44 9.23 1.34 3.42
C THR A 44 9.31 -0.02 4.06
N LEU A 45 8.14 -0.56 4.35
CA LEU A 45 8.05 -1.81 5.09
C LEU A 45 7.76 -2.99 4.16
N TYR A 46 7.19 -2.76 2.97
CA TYR A 46 7.09 -3.79 1.94
C TYR A 46 7.05 -3.23 0.51
N ILE A 47 7.34 -4.06 -0.49
CA ILE A 47 7.25 -3.77 -1.93
C ILE A 47 6.58 -4.96 -2.61
N VAL A 48 5.62 -4.71 -3.51
CA VAL A 48 4.93 -5.75 -4.29
C VAL A 48 5.25 -5.59 -5.77
N LEU A 49 6.02 -6.54 -6.34
CA LEU A 49 6.39 -6.51 -7.76
C LEU A 49 5.40 -7.32 -8.60
N THR A 50 5.00 -6.81 -9.76
CA THR A 50 4.29 -7.58 -10.79
C THR A 50 5.17 -8.74 -11.28
N SER A 51 4.94 -9.94 -10.78
CA SER A 51 5.63 -11.15 -11.29
C SER A 51 5.11 -11.54 -12.66
N LYS A 52 3.79 -11.42 -12.85
CA LYS A 52 3.06 -11.68 -14.09
C LYS A 52 1.78 -10.87 -14.11
N HIS A 53 1.50 -10.20 -15.23
CA HIS A 53 0.25 -9.50 -15.47
C HIS A 53 -0.62 -10.24 -16.50
N HIS A 54 -1.78 -9.69 -16.87
CA HIS A 54 -2.80 -10.38 -17.66
C HIS A 54 -2.32 -10.82 -19.05
N GLU A 55 -1.29 -10.19 -19.62
CA GLU A 55 -0.68 -10.62 -20.88
C GLU A 55 0.14 -11.92 -20.76
N GLY A 56 0.37 -12.41 -19.54
CA GLY A 56 1.05 -13.68 -19.26
C GLY A 56 2.57 -13.63 -19.31
N PHE A 57 3.18 -12.46 -19.59
CA PHE A 57 4.64 -12.31 -19.56
C PHE A 57 5.14 -12.37 -18.12
N THR A 58 6.13 -13.21 -17.86
CA THR A 58 6.69 -13.41 -16.51
C THR A 58 8.00 -12.65 -16.34
N ASN A 59 8.15 -11.93 -15.24
CA ASN A 59 9.37 -11.20 -14.84
C ASN A 59 10.45 -12.10 -14.20
N PHE A 60 10.30 -13.40 -14.37
CA PHE A 60 11.11 -14.46 -13.79
C PHE A 60 11.14 -15.64 -14.77
N PRO A 61 12.14 -16.53 -14.71
CA PRO A 61 12.27 -17.68 -15.63
C PRO A 61 11.27 -18.78 -15.30
N SER A 62 9.97 -18.53 -15.51
CA SER A 62 8.93 -19.52 -15.23
C SER A 62 9.09 -20.74 -16.15
N PRO A 63 9.18 -21.97 -15.61
CA PRO A 63 9.14 -23.18 -16.42
C PRO A 63 7.77 -23.40 -17.10
N TYR A 64 6.76 -22.61 -16.72
CA TYR A 64 5.41 -22.64 -17.30
C TYR A 64 5.13 -21.50 -18.29
N SER A 65 6.11 -20.61 -18.55
CA SER A 65 6.03 -19.53 -19.56
C SER A 65 7.18 -19.64 -20.57
N PHE A 66 7.26 -20.79 -21.26
CA PHE A 66 8.32 -21.06 -22.22
C PHE A 66 8.45 -19.94 -23.27
N ASN A 67 9.64 -19.33 -23.37
CA ASN A 67 9.95 -18.26 -24.31
C ASN A 67 9.03 -17.02 -24.20
N TRP A 68 8.41 -16.84 -23.03
CA TRP A 68 7.55 -15.69 -22.71
C TRP A 68 7.82 -15.16 -21.29
N ASN A 69 9.11 -14.90 -21.04
CA ASN A 69 9.59 -14.40 -19.76
C ASN A 69 10.83 -13.51 -19.92
N SER A 70 11.19 -12.77 -18.87
CA SER A 70 12.27 -11.77 -18.89
C SER A 70 13.68 -12.34 -19.09
N VAL A 71 13.88 -13.65 -18.88
CA VAL A 71 15.16 -14.34 -19.08
C VAL A 71 15.31 -14.81 -20.53
N ASP A 72 14.25 -15.36 -21.12
CA ASP A 72 14.27 -15.84 -22.51
C ASP A 72 14.13 -14.70 -23.53
N VAL A 73 13.38 -13.64 -23.19
CA VAL A 73 13.07 -12.53 -24.10
C VAL A 73 13.13 -11.19 -23.38
N GLY A 74 13.79 -10.20 -24.00
CA GLY A 74 13.89 -8.84 -23.49
C GLY A 74 15.19 -8.62 -22.72
N PRO A 75 15.15 -8.42 -21.38
CA PRO A 75 16.32 -8.02 -20.61
C PRO A 75 17.34 -9.13 -20.35
N ASN A 76 16.98 -10.40 -20.58
CA ASN A 76 17.79 -11.59 -20.26
C ASN A 76 18.19 -11.64 -18.78
N ARG A 77 17.27 -11.28 -17.88
CA ARG A 77 17.48 -11.14 -16.43
C ARG A 77 16.29 -11.68 -15.65
N ASP A 78 16.57 -12.29 -14.51
CA ASP A 78 15.55 -12.68 -13.53
C ASP A 78 15.24 -11.47 -12.64
N LEU A 79 14.30 -10.62 -13.10
CA LEU A 79 14.00 -9.34 -12.44
C LEU A 79 13.38 -9.55 -11.06
N VAL A 80 12.56 -10.60 -10.89
CA VAL A 80 12.00 -10.98 -9.59
C VAL A 80 13.10 -11.43 -8.64
N GLY A 81 13.99 -12.32 -9.07
CA GLY A 81 15.09 -12.83 -8.25
C GLY A 81 16.07 -11.73 -7.82
N GLU A 82 16.47 -10.86 -8.75
CA GLU A 82 17.36 -9.74 -8.48
C GLU A 82 16.75 -8.75 -7.47
N LEU A 83 15.49 -8.35 -7.67
CA LEU A 83 14.81 -7.43 -6.75
C LEU A 83 14.54 -8.07 -5.39
N SER A 84 14.12 -9.34 -5.36
CA SER A 84 13.89 -10.10 -4.12
C SER A 84 15.16 -10.14 -3.27
N LYS A 85 16.31 -10.46 -3.91
CA LYS A 85 17.61 -10.49 -3.24
C LYS A 85 18.01 -9.12 -2.69
N ALA A 86 17.82 -8.06 -3.47
CA ALA A 86 18.11 -6.70 -3.03
C ALA A 86 17.26 -6.30 -1.82
N ILE A 87 15.94 -6.51 -1.88
CA ILE A 87 15.01 -6.16 -0.79
C ILE A 87 15.32 -6.96 0.47
N LYS A 88 15.52 -8.28 0.37
CA LYS A 88 15.82 -9.14 1.52
C LYS A 88 17.16 -8.82 2.18
N ALA A 89 18.13 -8.26 1.44
CA ALA A 89 19.38 -7.78 2.00
C ALA A 89 19.19 -6.52 2.87
N HIS A 90 18.08 -5.80 2.72
CA HIS A 90 17.75 -4.63 3.52
C HIS A 90 16.83 -4.99 4.70
N ARG A 91 17.38 -4.84 5.91
CA ARG A 91 16.65 -5.10 7.15
C ARG A 91 15.40 -4.22 7.25
N GLY A 92 14.26 -4.85 7.53
CA GLY A 92 12.99 -4.16 7.80
C GLY A 92 12.09 -3.97 6.58
N MET A 93 12.49 -4.43 5.39
CA MET A 93 11.65 -4.40 4.19
C MET A 93 11.21 -5.82 3.82
N LYS A 94 9.92 -5.96 3.52
CA LYS A 94 9.26 -7.20 3.14
C LYS A 94 9.09 -7.26 1.63
N PHE A 95 9.14 -8.45 1.07
CA PHE A 95 9.01 -8.64 -0.38
C PHE A 95 7.69 -9.32 -0.73
N GLY A 96 6.93 -8.73 -1.63
CA GLY A 96 5.66 -9.23 -2.12
C GLY A 96 5.65 -9.38 -3.63
N LEU A 97 4.74 -10.20 -4.12
CA LEU A 97 4.54 -10.44 -5.55
C LEU A 97 3.07 -10.30 -5.92
N TYR A 98 2.83 -9.47 -6.92
CA TYR A 98 1.57 -9.45 -7.63
C TYR A 98 1.57 -10.57 -8.66
N TYR A 99 0.44 -11.26 -8.80
CA TYR A 99 0.27 -12.32 -9.78
C TYR A 99 -1.13 -12.29 -10.37
N SER A 100 -1.22 -12.14 -11.69
CA SER A 100 -2.50 -12.33 -12.37
C SER A 100 -2.86 -13.81 -12.48
N LEU A 101 -4.03 -14.18 -11.96
CA LEU A 101 -4.58 -15.54 -12.05
C LEU A 101 -4.82 -15.96 -13.49
N TYR A 102 -5.25 -15.04 -14.37
CA TYR A 102 -5.58 -15.33 -15.77
C TYR A 102 -4.58 -14.78 -16.78
N GLU A 103 -4.72 -15.24 -18.03
CA GLU A 103 -3.90 -14.79 -19.15
C GLU A 103 -4.75 -14.56 -20.41
N TRP A 104 -4.68 -13.36 -21.00
CA TRP A 104 -5.45 -12.94 -22.17
C TRP A 104 -5.35 -13.91 -23.35
N PHE A 105 -4.14 -14.37 -23.63
CA PHE A 105 -3.80 -15.10 -24.85
C PHE A 105 -3.45 -16.56 -24.61
N ASN A 106 -3.59 -17.07 -23.37
CA ASN A 106 -3.25 -18.46 -23.08
C ASN A 106 -4.32 -19.41 -23.67
N PRO A 107 -3.95 -20.35 -24.55
CA PRO A 107 -4.92 -21.24 -25.18
C PRO A 107 -5.69 -22.12 -24.20
N LEU A 108 -5.07 -22.52 -23.08
CA LEU A 108 -5.75 -23.31 -22.06
C LEU A 108 -6.83 -22.47 -21.36
N TYR A 109 -6.51 -21.22 -21.04
CA TYR A 109 -7.48 -20.31 -20.41
C TYR A 109 -8.65 -20.02 -21.35
N GLN A 110 -8.36 -19.72 -22.63
CA GLN A 110 -9.40 -19.49 -23.63
C GLN A 110 -10.28 -20.72 -23.85
N LYS A 111 -9.70 -21.92 -23.81
CA LYS A 111 -10.44 -23.19 -23.91
C LYS A 111 -11.36 -23.41 -22.72
N ASP A 112 -10.85 -23.27 -21.49
CA ASP A 112 -11.65 -23.38 -20.27
C ASP A 112 -12.76 -22.31 -20.25
N LYS A 113 -12.46 -21.08 -20.68
CA LYS A 113 -13.46 -20.02 -20.81
C LYS A 113 -14.55 -20.35 -21.82
N ALA A 114 -14.16 -20.84 -23.01
CA ALA A 114 -15.09 -21.18 -24.08
C ALA A 114 -16.03 -22.34 -23.73
N ASN A 115 -15.64 -23.22 -22.82
CA ASN A 115 -16.47 -24.33 -22.35
C ASN A 115 -17.24 -24.03 -21.05
N GLY A 116 -17.28 -22.76 -20.63
CA GLY A 116 -18.01 -22.35 -19.43
C GLY A 116 -17.38 -22.86 -18.13
N TRP A 117 -16.05 -22.97 -18.09
CA TRP A 117 -15.28 -23.37 -16.91
C TRP A 117 -15.55 -24.82 -16.46
N THR A 118 -15.97 -25.68 -17.38
CA THR A 118 -16.25 -27.10 -17.11
C THR A 118 -14.98 -27.95 -16.99
N THR A 119 -13.88 -27.47 -17.56
CA THR A 119 -12.53 -27.98 -17.32
C THR A 119 -11.69 -26.96 -16.54
N ARG A 120 -10.56 -27.42 -15.99
CA ARG A 120 -9.59 -26.60 -15.25
C ARG A 120 -8.17 -26.79 -15.82
N ASP A 121 -8.05 -26.99 -17.13
CA ASP A 121 -6.78 -27.34 -17.78
C ASP A 121 -5.73 -26.25 -17.55
N PHE A 122 -6.13 -24.98 -17.62
CA PHE A 122 -5.23 -23.86 -17.35
C PHE A 122 -4.80 -23.81 -15.89
N VAL A 123 -5.71 -24.04 -14.95
CA VAL A 123 -5.40 -23.99 -13.52
C VAL A 123 -4.44 -25.11 -13.11
N VAL A 124 -4.66 -26.32 -13.62
CA VAL A 124 -3.85 -27.49 -13.30
C VAL A 124 -2.47 -27.46 -13.97
N ASN A 125 -2.40 -27.10 -15.24
CA ASN A 125 -1.17 -27.24 -16.02
C ASN A 125 -0.34 -25.96 -16.11
N LYS A 126 -0.90 -24.81 -15.72
CA LYS A 126 -0.25 -23.51 -15.84
C LYS A 126 -0.27 -22.73 -14.53
N MET A 127 -1.46 -22.31 -14.05
CA MET A 127 -1.53 -21.32 -12.97
C MET A 127 -1.05 -21.86 -11.61
N THR A 128 -1.58 -22.99 -11.14
CA THR A 128 -1.23 -23.57 -9.83
C THR A 128 0.26 -23.92 -9.73
N PRO A 129 0.85 -24.68 -10.67
CA PRO A 129 2.25 -25.07 -10.54
C PRO A 129 3.21 -23.87 -10.73
N GLU A 130 2.84 -22.86 -11.51
CA GLU A 130 3.61 -21.61 -11.63
C GLU A 130 3.59 -20.80 -10.33
N LEU A 131 2.43 -20.67 -9.68
CA LEU A 131 2.33 -20.02 -8.37
C LEU A 131 3.15 -20.74 -7.30
N LYS A 132 3.10 -22.08 -7.27
CA LYS A 132 3.92 -22.88 -6.34
C LYS A 132 5.40 -22.66 -6.59
N TYR A 133 5.84 -22.72 -7.85
CA TYR A 133 7.22 -22.43 -8.24
C TYR A 133 7.65 -21.02 -7.80
N LEU A 134 6.80 -20.01 -8.00
CA LEU A 134 7.07 -18.63 -7.59
C LEU A 134 7.28 -18.52 -6.08
N VAL A 135 6.40 -19.16 -5.30
CA VAL A 135 6.46 -19.17 -3.83
C VAL A 135 7.69 -19.92 -3.31
N GLU A 136 7.97 -21.10 -3.85
CA GLU A 136 9.11 -21.92 -3.45
C GLU A 136 10.44 -21.24 -3.78
N THR A 137 10.53 -20.59 -4.94
CA THR A 137 11.76 -19.96 -5.42
C THR A 137 12.03 -18.63 -4.72
N TYR A 138 11.04 -17.74 -4.67
CA TYR A 138 11.25 -16.36 -4.23
C TYR A 138 10.78 -16.07 -2.82
N GLN A 139 10.03 -16.99 -2.19
CA GLN A 139 9.54 -16.88 -0.82
C GLN A 139 9.02 -15.47 -0.50
N PRO A 140 7.95 -15.00 -1.19
CA PRO A 140 7.35 -13.70 -0.91
C PRO A 140 6.54 -13.75 0.39
N GLU A 141 6.51 -12.62 1.09
CA GLU A 141 5.70 -12.38 2.28
C GLU A 141 4.31 -11.83 1.94
N VAL A 142 4.08 -11.39 0.69
CA VAL A 142 2.75 -11.02 0.18
C VAL A 142 2.54 -11.69 -1.17
N ILE A 143 1.39 -12.35 -1.36
CA ILE A 143 0.88 -12.74 -2.67
C ILE A 143 -0.36 -11.91 -2.96
N TRP A 144 -0.24 -10.98 -3.89
CA TRP A 144 -1.32 -10.09 -4.29
C TRP A 144 -1.91 -10.61 -5.59
N SER A 145 -3.02 -11.35 -5.53
CA SER A 145 -3.65 -11.91 -6.73
C SER A 145 -4.52 -10.88 -7.44
N ASP A 146 -4.71 -11.04 -8.75
CA ASP A 146 -5.65 -10.25 -9.54
C ASP A 146 -6.17 -11.05 -10.73
N GLY A 147 -7.16 -10.54 -11.46
CA GLY A 147 -7.66 -11.24 -12.64
C GLY A 147 -8.65 -12.36 -12.32
N ASP A 148 -9.27 -12.28 -11.16
CA ASP A 148 -10.10 -13.32 -10.58
C ASP A 148 -11.59 -13.20 -10.94
N TRP A 149 -11.98 -12.11 -11.60
CA TRP A 149 -13.37 -11.67 -11.77
C TRP A 149 -14.23 -12.50 -12.72
N GLU A 150 -13.66 -13.28 -13.66
CA GLU A 150 -14.48 -14.04 -14.62
C GLU A 150 -15.07 -15.32 -14.00
N PRO A 151 -14.28 -16.21 -13.37
CA PRO A 151 -14.78 -17.44 -12.80
C PRO A 151 -14.76 -17.45 -11.25
N GLN A 152 -15.56 -18.35 -10.69
CA GLN A 152 -15.66 -18.57 -9.26
C GLN A 152 -14.36 -19.16 -8.68
N TYR A 153 -14.15 -19.00 -7.37
CA TYR A 153 -12.98 -19.51 -6.64
C TYR A 153 -12.75 -21.04 -6.80
N THR A 154 -13.79 -21.79 -7.16
CA THR A 154 -13.72 -23.25 -7.41
C THR A 154 -12.98 -23.59 -8.71
N TYR A 155 -13.16 -22.79 -9.76
CA TYR A 155 -12.38 -22.93 -11.00
C TYR A 155 -10.91 -22.69 -10.72
N TRP A 156 -10.59 -21.61 -10.00
CA TRP A 156 -9.22 -21.24 -9.61
C TRP A 156 -8.54 -22.21 -8.65
N ASP A 157 -9.29 -23.15 -8.06
CA ASP A 157 -8.81 -24.02 -6.99
C ASP A 157 -8.20 -23.24 -5.82
N SER A 158 -8.70 -22.02 -5.57
CA SER A 158 -8.16 -21.11 -4.56
C SER A 158 -8.09 -21.74 -3.17
N PRO A 159 -9.10 -22.51 -2.69
CA PRO A 159 -8.98 -23.20 -1.41
C PRO A 159 -7.83 -24.22 -1.39
N GLY A 160 -7.58 -24.93 -2.49
CA GLY A 160 -6.50 -25.89 -2.62
C GLY A 160 -5.12 -25.23 -2.57
N PHE A 161 -4.93 -24.16 -3.36
CA PHE A 161 -3.69 -23.39 -3.34
C PHE A 161 -3.44 -22.71 -1.99
N LEU A 162 -4.45 -22.04 -1.42
CA LEU A 162 -4.32 -21.32 -0.14
C LEU A 162 -4.10 -22.30 1.03
N ALA A 163 -4.73 -23.47 1.02
CA ALA A 163 -4.45 -24.51 2.03
C ALA A 163 -2.98 -24.95 1.97
N TRP A 164 -2.45 -25.23 0.78
CA TRP A 164 -1.02 -25.53 0.62
C TRP A 164 -0.14 -24.35 1.06
N LEU A 165 -0.51 -23.12 0.71
CA LEU A 165 0.25 -21.92 1.05
C LEU A 165 0.41 -21.76 2.57
N TYR A 166 -0.66 -21.94 3.33
CA TYR A 166 -0.67 -21.76 4.78
C TYR A 166 -0.28 -23.00 5.59
N ASN A 167 -0.27 -24.20 5.00
CA ASN A 167 0.11 -25.42 5.71
C ASN A 167 1.52 -25.89 5.37
N ASP A 168 1.91 -25.83 4.09
CA ASP A 168 3.07 -26.59 3.58
C ASP A 168 4.17 -25.71 2.99
N SER A 169 3.84 -24.49 2.54
CA SER A 169 4.80 -23.63 1.84
C SER A 169 5.94 -23.15 2.75
N PRO A 170 7.09 -22.73 2.17
CA PRO A 170 8.21 -22.19 2.95
C PRO A 170 7.90 -20.85 3.63
N VAL A 171 6.81 -20.18 3.25
CA VAL A 171 6.40 -18.86 3.76
C VAL A 171 5.12 -18.92 4.58
N ARG A 172 4.62 -20.13 4.92
CA ARG A 172 3.36 -20.35 5.63
C ARG A 172 3.17 -19.53 6.91
N ASP A 173 4.27 -19.23 7.61
CA ASP A 173 4.26 -18.53 8.90
C ASP A 173 4.29 -16.99 8.76
N THR A 174 4.44 -16.47 7.53
CA THR A 174 4.64 -15.03 7.27
C THR A 174 3.80 -14.48 6.13
N VAL A 175 3.40 -15.34 5.17
CA VAL A 175 2.72 -14.91 3.96
C VAL A 175 1.31 -14.43 4.25
N VAL A 176 0.88 -13.46 3.46
CA VAL A 176 -0.47 -12.87 3.49
C VAL A 176 -0.97 -12.72 2.07
N VAL A 177 -2.29 -12.79 1.90
CA VAL A 177 -2.95 -12.68 0.60
C VAL A 177 -4.09 -11.66 0.66
N ASN A 178 -4.34 -10.97 -0.46
CA ASN A 178 -5.51 -10.11 -0.62
C ASN A 178 -6.80 -10.94 -0.81
N ASP A 179 -7.90 -10.30 -1.17
CA ASP A 179 -9.25 -10.85 -1.33
C ASP A 179 -9.65 -11.16 -2.78
N ARG A 180 -8.69 -11.18 -3.71
CA ARG A 180 -8.93 -11.35 -5.16
C ARG A 180 -8.66 -12.79 -5.62
N TRP A 181 -9.34 -13.75 -5.01
CA TRP A 181 -9.14 -15.19 -5.26
C TRP A 181 -10.35 -15.87 -5.93
N GLY A 182 -11.26 -15.09 -6.51
CA GLY A 182 -12.35 -15.59 -7.33
C GLY A 182 -13.46 -14.57 -7.42
N SER A 183 -14.30 -14.70 -8.44
CA SER A 183 -15.47 -13.84 -8.58
C SER A 183 -16.27 -13.84 -7.28
N THR A 184 -16.69 -12.65 -6.84
CA THR A 184 -17.42 -12.39 -5.58
C THR A 184 -16.64 -12.59 -4.27
N MET A 185 -15.32 -12.80 -4.30
CA MET A 185 -14.49 -12.89 -3.07
C MET A 185 -14.06 -11.52 -2.53
N ALA A 186 -13.98 -10.51 -3.40
CA ALA A 186 -13.63 -9.15 -3.01
C ALA A 186 -14.58 -8.61 -1.91
N CYS A 187 -14.01 -7.91 -0.92
CA CYS A 187 -14.64 -7.50 0.34
C CYS A 187 -15.27 -8.62 1.19
N SER A 188 -15.06 -9.90 0.86
CA SER A 188 -15.79 -11.02 1.47
C SER A 188 -14.86 -12.05 2.09
N HIS A 189 -13.75 -12.39 1.42
CA HIS A 189 -12.81 -13.40 1.90
C HIS A 189 -11.37 -13.13 1.43
N GLY A 190 -10.44 -12.99 2.37
CA GLY A 190 -9.02 -12.75 2.09
C GLY A 190 -8.26 -12.43 3.39
N GLY A 191 -6.93 -12.43 3.36
CA GLY A 191 -6.12 -12.02 4.51
C GLY A 191 -6.24 -10.53 4.81
N TYR A 192 -6.52 -9.73 3.79
CA TYR A 192 -6.94 -8.33 3.86
C TYR A 192 -7.78 -7.99 2.63
N TYR A 193 -8.59 -6.95 2.73
CA TYR A 193 -9.51 -6.55 1.66
C TYR A 193 -8.91 -5.47 0.78
N THR A 194 -9.05 -5.64 -0.53
CA THR A 194 -8.78 -4.61 -1.53
C THR A 194 -10.05 -4.17 -2.21
N CYS A 195 -11.11 -4.99 -2.22
CA CYS A 195 -12.47 -4.66 -2.66
C CYS A 195 -12.62 -4.25 -4.14
N THR A 196 -12.05 -3.11 -4.51
CA THR A 196 -12.04 -2.55 -5.87
C THR A 196 -10.75 -1.75 -6.08
N ASP A 197 -10.45 -1.39 -7.33
CA ASP A 197 -9.34 -0.49 -7.62
C ASP A 197 -9.54 0.85 -6.92
N ARG A 198 -8.47 1.36 -6.29
CA ARG A 198 -8.51 2.62 -5.52
C ARG A 198 -9.55 2.62 -4.40
N PHE A 199 -9.80 1.46 -3.80
CA PHE A 199 -10.73 1.34 -2.67
C PHE A 199 -10.31 2.26 -1.52
N ASN A 200 -11.18 3.23 -1.20
CA ASN A 200 -11.04 4.11 -0.05
C ASN A 200 -12.45 4.34 0.53
N PRO A 201 -12.83 3.63 1.60
CA PRO A 201 -14.20 3.63 2.10
C PRO A 201 -14.56 4.89 2.90
N GLY A 202 -13.60 5.77 3.21
CA GLY A 202 -13.80 6.98 4.01
C GLY A 202 -14.30 6.73 5.45
N THR A 203 -14.38 5.47 5.86
CA THR A 203 -14.94 5.01 7.14
C THR A 203 -14.16 3.82 7.66
N LEU A 204 -14.12 3.64 8.98
CA LEU A 204 -13.45 2.52 9.62
C LEU A 204 -14.08 1.19 9.20
N GLN A 205 -13.24 0.27 8.71
CA GLN A 205 -13.67 -1.07 8.31
C GLN A 205 -13.43 -2.09 9.44
N PRO A 206 -14.30 -3.11 9.55
CA PRO A 206 -14.15 -4.18 10.56
C PRO A 206 -13.02 -5.17 10.22
N HIS A 207 -12.67 -5.29 8.93
CA HIS A 207 -11.59 -6.15 8.46
C HIS A 207 -10.40 -5.31 8.00
N LYS A 208 -9.17 -5.84 8.11
CA LYS A 208 -7.99 -5.17 7.58
C LYS A 208 -8.15 -5.03 6.06
N TRP A 209 -7.76 -3.87 5.53
CA TRP A 209 -7.86 -3.55 4.11
C TRP A 209 -6.67 -2.74 3.62
N GLU A 210 -6.52 -2.64 2.31
CA GLU A 210 -5.42 -1.99 1.62
C GLU A 210 -5.95 -1.16 0.43
N ASN A 211 -5.60 0.13 0.44
CA ASN A 211 -5.86 1.07 -0.63
C ASN A 211 -4.77 0.95 -1.68
N CYS A 212 -5.10 0.38 -2.84
CA CYS A 212 -4.19 0.35 -3.98
C CYS A 212 -4.41 1.62 -4.81
N TRP A 213 -3.46 2.56 -4.76
CA TRP A 213 -3.61 3.89 -5.40
C TRP A 213 -2.55 4.12 -6.48
N THR A 214 -2.85 4.96 -7.47
CA THR A 214 -1.91 5.30 -8.55
C THR A 214 -1.46 6.75 -8.46
N ILE A 215 -0.16 7.01 -8.65
CA ILE A 215 0.34 8.38 -8.81
C ILE A 215 -0.12 8.97 -10.16
N ASP A 216 -0.17 8.16 -11.21
CA ASP A 216 -0.84 8.52 -12.46
C ASP A 216 -2.35 8.30 -12.30
N LYS A 217 -3.16 9.36 -12.39
CA LYS A 217 -4.62 9.31 -12.18
C LYS A 217 -5.33 8.40 -13.17
N GLN A 218 -4.72 8.09 -14.32
CA GLN A 218 -5.35 7.33 -15.40
C GLN A 218 -4.79 5.93 -15.59
N SER A 219 -3.61 5.59 -15.02
CA SER A 219 -2.98 4.30 -15.30
C SER A 219 -2.17 3.73 -14.16
N TRP A 220 -2.13 2.40 -14.11
CA TRP A 220 -1.17 1.62 -13.35
C TRP A 220 0.19 1.56 -14.08
N GLY A 221 0.16 1.37 -15.40
CA GLY A 221 1.35 1.29 -16.24
C GLY A 221 1.89 2.66 -16.67
N TYR A 222 3.10 2.66 -17.23
CA TYR A 222 3.72 3.89 -17.75
C TYR A 222 2.99 4.42 -19.00
N ARG A 223 2.56 5.69 -18.94
CA ARG A 223 2.02 6.43 -20.09
C ARG A 223 3.02 7.47 -20.59
N ARG A 224 3.52 7.27 -21.81
CA ARG A 224 4.44 8.23 -22.46
C ARG A 224 3.77 9.59 -22.76
N ASN A 225 2.47 9.59 -23.01
CA ASN A 225 1.67 10.75 -23.36
C ASN A 225 0.99 11.41 -22.13
N ALA A 226 1.34 11.01 -20.91
CA ALA A 226 0.75 11.59 -19.71
C ALA A 226 1.16 13.05 -19.54
N HIS A 227 0.18 13.88 -19.21
CA HIS A 227 0.40 15.28 -18.87
C HIS A 227 0.62 15.47 -17.36
N ILE A 228 1.31 16.54 -16.95
CA ILE A 228 1.68 16.77 -15.55
C ILE A 228 0.46 16.84 -14.61
N TRP A 229 -0.65 17.43 -15.06
CA TRP A 229 -1.90 17.54 -14.28
C TRP A 229 -2.65 16.21 -14.13
N GLU A 230 -2.27 15.18 -14.88
CA GLU A 230 -2.81 13.82 -14.78
C GLU A 230 -2.05 12.99 -13.73
N TYR A 231 -1.01 13.54 -13.11
CA TYR A 231 -0.36 12.94 -11.95
C TYR A 231 -0.91 13.58 -10.67
N CYS A 232 -1.05 12.78 -9.61
CA CYS A 232 -1.41 13.28 -8.30
C CYS A 232 -0.38 14.29 -7.80
N SER A 233 -0.85 15.38 -7.19
CA SER A 233 0.00 16.26 -6.39
C SER A 233 0.41 15.56 -5.10
N ILE A 234 1.40 16.12 -4.39
CA ILE A 234 1.79 15.56 -3.10
C ILE A 234 0.69 15.75 -2.04
N GLU A 235 -0.03 16.87 -2.07
CA GLU A 235 -1.19 17.14 -1.21
C GLU A 235 -2.26 16.06 -1.38
N GLU A 236 -2.62 15.74 -2.64
CA GLU A 236 -3.58 14.66 -2.94
C GLU A 236 -3.08 13.30 -2.40
N LEU A 237 -1.79 12.99 -2.54
CA LEU A 237 -1.23 11.73 -2.03
C LEU A 237 -1.20 11.67 -0.49
N ILE A 238 -0.89 12.78 0.19
CA ILE A 238 -0.90 12.84 1.66
C ILE A 238 -2.34 12.75 2.18
N GLN A 239 -3.30 13.37 1.49
CA GLN A 239 -4.71 13.21 1.81
C GLN A 239 -5.13 11.73 1.73
N VAL A 240 -4.86 11.06 0.60
CA VAL A 240 -5.17 9.63 0.44
C VAL A 240 -4.52 8.79 1.55
N LEU A 241 -3.28 9.11 1.92
CA LEU A 241 -2.58 8.45 3.03
C LEU A 241 -3.28 8.67 4.38
N ALA A 242 -3.61 9.91 4.71
CA ALA A 242 -4.25 10.28 5.97
C ALA A 242 -5.63 9.61 6.11
N GLU A 243 -6.46 9.67 5.06
CA GLU A 243 -7.76 9.01 4.98
C GLU A 243 -7.63 7.50 5.20
N THR A 244 -6.74 6.87 4.44
CA THR A 244 -6.54 5.43 4.45
C THR A 244 -6.14 4.93 5.85
N VAL A 245 -5.12 5.55 6.46
CA VAL A 245 -4.58 5.09 7.75
C VAL A 245 -5.55 5.37 8.90
N SER A 246 -6.24 6.52 8.86
CA SER A 246 -7.27 6.86 9.86
C SER A 246 -8.42 5.87 9.85
N CYS A 247 -8.78 5.35 8.67
CA CYS A 247 -9.80 4.32 8.45
C CYS A 247 -9.27 2.88 8.58
N GLY A 248 -8.02 2.69 9.03
CA GLY A 248 -7.44 1.38 9.36
C GLY A 248 -6.81 0.63 8.19
N GLY A 249 -6.73 1.26 7.02
CA GLY A 249 -6.14 0.71 5.81
C GLY A 249 -4.62 0.78 5.77
N ASN A 250 -4.03 0.07 4.82
CA ASN A 250 -2.66 0.31 4.34
C ASN A 250 -2.74 1.07 3.01
N LEU A 251 -1.77 1.95 2.72
CA LEU A 251 -1.67 2.57 1.39
C LEU A 251 -0.58 1.86 0.58
N LEU A 252 -1.00 1.34 -0.57
CA LEU A 252 -0.20 0.64 -1.54
C LEU A 252 -0.11 1.51 -2.80
N LEU A 253 0.95 2.30 -2.91
CA LEU A 253 1.10 3.32 -3.95
C LEU A 253 1.80 2.78 -5.20
N ASN A 254 1.22 2.92 -6.39
CA ASN A 254 1.79 2.44 -7.65
C ASN A 254 2.75 3.44 -8.29
N VAL A 255 3.84 2.88 -8.83
CA VAL A 255 4.79 3.55 -9.73
C VAL A 255 4.81 2.77 -11.03
N GLY A 256 4.78 3.48 -12.17
CA GLY A 256 4.86 2.92 -13.51
C GLY A 256 6.18 3.29 -14.20
N PRO A 257 7.20 2.43 -14.16
CA PRO A 257 8.50 2.71 -14.75
C PRO A 257 8.48 2.62 -16.27
N SER A 258 9.39 3.32 -16.94
CA SER A 258 9.49 3.22 -18.39
C SER A 258 10.13 1.90 -18.85
N HIS A 259 9.93 1.59 -20.14
CA HIS A 259 10.44 0.40 -20.82
C HIS A 259 11.94 0.09 -20.67
N ASP A 260 12.76 1.10 -20.34
CA ASP A 260 14.20 0.99 -20.12
C ASP A 260 14.57 0.71 -18.65
N GLY A 261 13.58 0.61 -17.76
CA GLY A 261 13.77 0.35 -16.34
C GLY A 261 13.86 1.60 -15.46
N THR A 262 13.68 2.79 -16.04
CA THR A 262 13.83 4.07 -15.31
C THR A 262 12.53 4.48 -14.60
N ILE A 263 12.62 4.86 -13.32
CA ILE A 263 11.54 5.58 -12.62
C ILE A 263 11.56 7.03 -13.11
N LYS A 264 10.43 7.54 -13.62
CA LYS A 264 10.41 8.92 -14.13
C LYS A 264 10.56 9.95 -13.01
N PRO A 265 11.20 11.11 -13.26
CA PRO A 265 11.41 12.15 -12.25
C PRO A 265 10.14 12.56 -11.51
N ILE A 266 8.98 12.55 -12.16
CA ILE A 266 7.70 12.89 -11.51
C ILE A 266 7.31 11.89 -10.40
N PHE A 267 7.54 10.59 -10.59
CA PHE A 267 7.30 9.59 -9.55
C PHE A 267 8.35 9.72 -8.43
N GLU A 268 9.61 9.95 -8.81
CA GLU A 268 10.70 10.18 -7.85
C GLU A 268 10.40 11.38 -6.96
N GLU A 269 10.01 12.51 -7.55
CA GLU A 269 9.66 13.75 -6.85
C GLU A 269 8.54 13.51 -5.82
N ARG A 270 7.44 12.86 -6.22
CA ARG A 270 6.30 12.59 -5.32
C ARG A 270 6.67 11.70 -4.15
N LEU A 271 7.45 10.65 -4.39
CA LEU A 271 7.89 9.74 -3.34
C LEU A 271 8.93 10.39 -2.41
N LEU A 272 9.81 11.24 -2.94
CA LEU A 272 10.76 12.03 -2.14
C LEU A 272 10.03 13.05 -1.27
N GLN A 273 9.05 13.78 -1.83
CA GLN A 273 8.21 14.72 -1.08
C GLN A 273 7.44 14.03 0.05
N MET A 274 6.81 12.89 -0.26
CA MET A 274 6.13 12.06 0.74
C MET A 274 7.07 11.61 1.86
N GLY A 275 8.28 11.21 1.49
CA GLY A 275 9.31 10.80 2.43
C GLY A 275 9.84 11.95 3.32
N VAL A 276 10.00 13.15 2.76
CA VAL A 276 10.32 14.38 3.50
C VAL A 276 9.24 14.68 4.54
N TRP A 277 7.95 14.55 4.17
CA TRP A 277 6.83 14.74 5.08
C TRP A 277 6.80 13.66 6.18
N LEU A 278 6.92 12.38 5.81
CA LEU A 278 6.93 11.25 6.74
C LEU A 278 8.12 11.25 7.70
N ARG A 279 9.23 11.88 7.34
CA ARG A 279 10.38 12.02 8.26
C ARG A 279 10.00 12.81 9.52
N VAL A 280 9.11 13.80 9.39
CA VAL A 280 8.63 14.61 10.53
C VAL A 280 7.34 14.05 11.10
N ASN A 281 6.39 13.70 10.22
CA ASN A 281 5.02 13.37 10.59
C ASN A 281 4.75 11.86 10.71
N GLY A 282 5.74 11.02 10.41
CA GLY A 282 5.58 9.57 10.33
C GLY A 282 5.19 8.90 11.65
N GLU A 283 5.37 9.55 12.81
CA GLU A 283 4.90 9.04 14.10
C GLU A 283 3.36 8.85 14.12
N ALA A 284 2.62 9.69 13.39
CA ALA A 284 1.17 9.61 13.24
C ALA A 284 0.71 8.53 12.24
N ILE A 285 1.62 8.03 11.41
CA ILE A 285 1.32 7.06 10.35
C ILE A 285 1.79 5.66 10.76
N TYR A 286 3.08 5.52 11.03
CA TYR A 286 3.68 4.22 11.31
C TYR A 286 3.25 3.67 12.67
N HIS A 287 2.80 2.41 12.68
CA HIS A 287 2.30 1.70 13.86
C HIS A 287 1.11 2.38 14.56
N SER A 288 0.41 3.28 13.85
CA SER A 288 -0.80 3.90 14.38
C SER A 288 -1.99 2.97 14.25
N LYS A 289 -3.09 3.38 14.90
CA LYS A 289 -4.39 2.74 14.87
C LYS A 289 -5.48 3.77 14.61
N PRO A 290 -6.60 3.36 13.99
CA PRO A 290 -7.79 4.18 13.96
C PRO A 290 -8.11 4.66 15.37
N TRP A 291 -8.35 5.96 15.50
CA TRP A 291 -8.86 6.52 16.74
C TRP A 291 -10.40 6.35 16.79
N LEU A 292 -11.00 6.77 17.91
CA LEU A 292 -12.46 6.74 18.13
C LEU A 292 -13.23 7.45 17.00
N HIS A 293 -12.66 8.52 16.47
CA HIS A 293 -13.15 9.24 15.30
C HIS A 293 -12.10 9.16 14.19
N GLN A 294 -12.52 8.98 12.94
CA GLN A 294 -11.64 8.96 11.77
C GLN A 294 -11.37 10.38 11.25
N ASN A 295 -12.40 11.22 11.27
CA ASN A 295 -12.41 12.58 10.72
C ASN A 295 -13.05 13.54 11.74
N ASP A 296 -12.69 14.82 11.69
CA ASP A 296 -13.25 15.82 12.60
C ASP A 296 -14.65 16.28 12.19
N THR A 297 -15.46 16.61 13.19
CA THR A 297 -16.85 17.01 12.98
C THR A 297 -17.03 18.50 12.66
N GLU A 298 -16.04 19.34 12.96
CA GLU A 298 -16.05 20.77 12.63
C GLU A 298 -15.20 21.08 11.39
N VAL A 299 -14.13 20.31 11.15
CA VAL A 299 -13.20 20.52 10.02
C VAL A 299 -12.99 19.23 9.24
N SER A 300 -13.66 19.11 8.08
CA SER A 300 -13.62 17.91 7.23
C SER A 300 -12.22 17.51 6.75
N ASP A 301 -11.27 18.43 6.77
CA ASP A 301 -9.92 18.22 6.27
C ASP A 301 -8.94 17.78 7.38
N VAL A 302 -9.48 17.39 8.54
CA VAL A 302 -8.71 16.88 9.68
C VAL A 302 -9.03 15.41 9.92
N TRP A 303 -7.99 14.58 9.80
CA TRP A 303 -8.07 13.12 10.00
C TRP A 303 -7.32 12.68 11.25
N TYR A 304 -7.76 11.61 11.88
CA TYR A 304 -7.22 11.17 13.17
C TYR A 304 -6.65 9.77 13.18
N THR A 305 -5.50 9.65 13.82
CA THR A 305 -4.90 8.37 14.19
C THR A 305 -4.57 8.38 15.68
N LYS A 306 -4.35 7.19 16.25
CA LYS A 306 -3.91 7.00 17.64
C LYS A 306 -2.70 6.08 17.65
N ARG A 307 -1.77 6.29 18.58
CA ARG A 307 -0.68 5.34 18.84
C ARG A 307 -0.56 5.10 20.33
N THR A 308 -0.43 3.83 20.68
CA THR A 308 -0.10 3.39 22.05
C THR A 308 1.39 3.06 22.08
N PHE A 309 2.10 3.60 23.05
CA PHE A 309 3.52 3.39 23.26
C PHE A 309 3.76 2.23 24.24
N GLU A 310 5.00 1.76 24.33
CA GLU A 310 5.37 0.62 25.17
C GLU A 310 5.15 0.87 26.66
N ASP A 311 5.22 2.13 27.08
CA ASP A 311 4.91 2.59 28.45
C ASP A 311 3.39 2.63 28.74
N GLY A 312 2.55 2.22 27.79
CA GLY A 312 1.10 2.27 27.88
C GLY A 312 0.50 3.64 27.62
N SER A 313 1.32 4.67 27.35
CA SER A 313 0.81 5.99 27.03
C SER A 313 0.18 6.02 25.65
N ASP A 314 -0.89 6.81 25.53
CA ASP A 314 -1.60 7.04 24.29
C ASP A 314 -1.36 8.45 23.79
N LYS A 315 -1.11 8.57 22.47
CA LYS A 315 -1.14 9.84 21.74
C LYS A 315 -2.17 9.76 20.63
N VAL A 316 -2.94 10.82 20.47
CA VAL A 316 -3.85 11.01 19.33
C VAL A 316 -3.26 12.07 18.41
N TYR A 317 -3.30 11.83 17.11
CA TYR A 317 -2.74 12.70 16.10
C TYR A 317 -3.85 13.26 15.24
N ALA A 318 -3.89 14.57 15.07
CA ALA A 318 -4.75 15.24 14.11
C ALA A 318 -3.91 15.64 12.89
N ILE A 319 -4.22 15.06 11.74
CA ILE A 319 -3.57 15.33 10.46
C ILE A 319 -4.40 16.39 9.74
N LEU A 320 -3.89 17.62 9.72
CA LEU A 320 -4.49 18.78 9.09
C LEU A 320 -4.02 18.83 7.63
N LEU A 321 -4.95 18.70 6.69
CA LEU A 321 -4.65 18.78 5.26
C LEU A 321 -4.64 20.21 4.71
N ASP A 322 -5.20 21.16 5.45
CA ASP A 322 -5.12 22.60 5.15
C ASP A 322 -4.73 23.41 6.39
N TRP A 323 -4.01 24.51 6.18
CA TRP A 323 -3.60 25.41 7.24
C TRP A 323 -4.59 26.56 7.36
N PRO A 324 -5.27 26.76 8.50
CA PRO A 324 -6.30 27.79 8.62
C PRO A 324 -5.70 29.19 8.44
N ALA A 325 -6.27 29.97 7.53
CA ALA A 325 -5.79 31.33 7.22
C ALA A 325 -5.82 32.29 8.41
N THR A 326 -6.70 32.04 9.39
CA THR A 326 -6.81 32.81 10.63
C THR A 326 -5.69 32.51 11.63
N GLY A 327 -4.95 31.41 11.45
CA GLY A 327 -3.99 30.90 12.43
C GLY A 327 -4.63 30.17 13.62
N THR A 328 -5.95 29.99 13.61
CA THR A 328 -6.71 29.34 14.68
C THR A 328 -7.53 28.18 14.13
N LEU A 329 -7.51 27.04 14.82
CA LEU A 329 -8.25 25.82 14.48
C LEU A 329 -9.23 25.46 15.59
N VAL A 330 -10.47 25.15 15.25
CA VAL A 330 -11.47 24.62 16.19
C VAL A 330 -11.80 23.20 15.80
N LEU A 331 -11.63 22.25 16.71
CA LEU A 331 -11.87 20.82 16.45
C LEU A 331 -13.08 20.33 17.25
N GLY A 332 -13.96 19.54 16.63
CA GLY A 332 -15.19 19.07 17.26
C GLY A 332 -15.09 17.69 17.91
N ALA A 333 -14.27 16.79 17.36
CA ALA A 333 -14.15 15.41 17.86
C ALA A 333 -13.36 15.27 19.19
N PRO A 334 -12.21 15.95 19.39
CA PRO A 334 -11.44 15.79 20.61
C PRO A 334 -11.98 16.59 21.79
N LYS A 335 -12.12 15.91 22.92
CA LYS A 335 -12.53 16.49 24.20
C LYS A 335 -11.30 16.74 25.06
N PHE A 336 -10.88 18.00 25.09
CA PHE A 336 -9.74 18.44 25.88
C PHE A 336 -10.13 18.66 27.35
N CYS A 337 -9.18 18.39 28.24
CA CYS A 337 -9.28 18.57 29.68
C CYS A 337 -8.12 19.44 30.18
N THR A 338 -8.15 19.88 31.44
CA THR A 338 -7.15 20.83 31.98
C THR A 338 -5.70 20.37 31.81
N ASN A 339 -5.46 19.06 31.78
CA ASN A 339 -4.13 18.46 31.62
C ASN A 339 -3.82 18.04 30.17
N THR A 340 -4.67 18.39 29.20
CA THR A 340 -4.43 18.04 27.80
C THR A 340 -3.28 18.87 27.26
N ILE A 341 -2.24 18.18 26.79
CA ILE A 341 -1.07 18.79 26.16
C ILE A 341 -1.25 18.69 24.66
N VAL A 342 -1.03 19.80 23.97
CA VAL A 342 -1.04 19.89 22.51
C VAL A 342 0.36 20.24 22.03
N ASN A 343 0.87 19.46 21.08
CA ASN A 343 2.11 19.75 20.38
C ASN A 343 1.87 19.73 18.87
N LEU A 344 2.80 20.28 18.11
CA LEU A 344 2.85 20.18 16.64
C LEU A 344 4.13 19.45 16.26
N LEU A 345 4.04 18.39 15.46
CA LEU A 345 5.24 17.68 15.01
C LEU A 345 6.14 18.62 14.19
N GLY A 346 7.45 18.60 14.49
CA GLY A 346 8.42 19.51 13.88
C GLY A 346 8.45 20.92 14.48
N TRP A 347 7.69 21.19 15.53
CA TRP A 347 7.69 22.46 16.26
C TRP A 347 8.16 22.26 17.72
N PRO A 348 9.07 23.10 18.24
CA PRO A 348 9.75 22.82 19.51
C PRO A 348 8.93 23.17 20.77
N GLN A 349 7.87 23.97 20.65
CA GLN A 349 7.11 24.46 21.80
C GLN A 349 5.71 23.84 21.84
N PRO A 350 5.12 23.65 23.04
CA PRO A 350 3.71 23.30 23.15
C PRO A 350 2.80 24.34 22.50
N ILE A 351 1.66 23.88 21.98
CA ILE A 351 0.65 24.72 21.36
C ILE A 351 -0.41 25.10 22.40
N THR A 352 -0.75 26.38 22.45
CA THR A 352 -1.78 26.90 23.36
C THR A 352 -3.16 26.67 22.79
N TRP A 353 -4.11 26.39 23.68
CA TRP A 353 -5.52 26.22 23.32
C TRP A 353 -6.43 26.78 24.42
N THR A 354 -7.67 27.09 24.04
CA THR A 354 -8.73 27.53 24.95
C THR A 354 -10.00 26.72 24.70
N ALA A 355 -10.81 26.53 25.75
CA ALA A 355 -12.11 25.87 25.59
C ALA A 355 -13.11 26.82 24.90
N SER A 356 -13.84 26.33 23.90
CA SER A 356 -14.95 27.03 23.28
C SER A 356 -16.21 26.15 23.28
N THR A 357 -17.37 26.74 22.92
CA THR A 357 -18.65 26.00 22.83
C THR A 357 -18.67 24.96 21.69
N ARG A 358 -17.81 25.12 20.69
CA ARG A 358 -17.71 24.21 19.53
C ARG A 358 -16.61 23.15 19.67
N GLY A 359 -15.78 23.25 20.72
CA GLY A 359 -14.61 22.40 20.94
C GLY A 359 -13.36 23.20 21.31
N PRO A 360 -12.20 22.56 21.50
CA PRO A 360 -10.95 23.26 21.74
C PRO A 360 -10.57 24.18 20.57
N GLU A 361 -10.31 25.44 20.89
CA GLU A 361 -9.75 26.44 19.97
C GLU A 361 -8.23 26.45 20.14
N ILE A 362 -7.50 26.08 19.09
CA ILE A 362 -6.06 25.85 19.08
C ILE A 362 -5.40 26.99 18.29
N VAL A 363 -4.45 27.69 18.91
CA VAL A 363 -3.72 28.80 18.28
C VAL A 363 -2.44 28.25 17.66
N LEU A 364 -2.39 28.16 16.34
CA LEU A 364 -1.26 27.60 15.61
C LEU A 364 -0.10 28.62 15.49
N PRO A 365 1.16 28.16 15.41
CA PRO A 365 2.30 29.05 15.20
C PRO A 365 2.26 29.72 13.81
N PRO A 366 3.02 30.78 13.55
CA PRO A 366 3.09 31.35 12.20
C PRO A 366 3.50 30.30 11.16
N ARG A 367 2.69 30.10 10.12
CA ARG A 367 2.87 29.05 9.10
C ARG A 367 4.28 29.01 8.51
N GLN A 368 4.90 30.18 8.30
CA GLN A 368 6.24 30.32 7.70
C GLN A 368 7.36 29.77 8.59
N GLN A 369 7.11 29.54 9.88
CA GLN A 369 8.08 28.99 10.83
C GLN A 369 7.93 27.47 11.01
N VAL A 370 6.88 26.87 10.45
CA VAL A 370 6.63 25.43 10.53
C VAL A 370 7.44 24.71 9.45
N VAL A 371 8.15 23.66 9.85
CA VAL A 371 9.15 22.96 9.03
C VAL A 371 8.52 22.13 7.90
N THR A 372 7.29 21.66 8.08
CA THR A 372 6.63 20.79 7.10
C THR A 372 5.71 21.57 6.16
N ASP A 373 5.61 21.09 4.94
CA ASP A 373 4.68 21.55 3.92
C ASP A 373 3.56 20.53 3.69
N TRP A 374 2.53 20.92 2.93
CA TRP A 374 1.41 20.11 2.43
C TRP A 374 0.39 19.63 3.46
N ALA A 375 0.84 19.16 4.63
CA ALA A 375 -0.03 18.80 5.75
C ALA A 375 0.73 18.87 7.08
N TRP A 376 0.00 18.97 8.18
CA TRP A 376 0.56 19.20 9.51
C TRP A 376 -0.07 18.28 10.54
N VAL A 377 0.69 17.94 11.58
CA VAL A 377 0.22 16.97 12.56
C VAL A 377 0.28 17.53 13.96
N LEU A 378 -0.89 17.79 14.53
CA LEU A 378 -1.02 18.05 15.96
C LEU A 378 -1.00 16.73 16.74
N VAL A 379 -0.43 16.77 17.93
CA VAL A 379 -0.32 15.65 18.85
C VAL A 379 -1.03 16.01 20.15
N PHE A 380 -1.95 15.15 20.55
CA PHE A 380 -2.72 15.32 21.78
C PHE A 380 -2.39 14.22 22.78
N GLN A 381 -2.18 14.62 24.03
CA GLN A 381 -1.95 13.74 25.17
C GLN A 381 -2.92 14.10 26.30
N GLY A 382 -3.47 13.09 26.97
CA GLY A 382 -4.40 13.32 28.09
C GLY A 382 -5.77 13.83 27.66
N LEU A 383 -6.32 13.30 26.55
CA LEU A 383 -7.69 13.56 26.14
C LEU A 383 -8.69 12.92 27.09
N CYS A 384 -9.87 13.52 27.24
CA CYS A 384 -10.93 12.96 28.06
C CYS A 384 -11.84 11.98 27.30
N ASN A 385 -11.66 11.84 25.98
CA ASN A 385 -12.31 10.78 25.19
C ASN A 385 -11.93 9.37 25.69
N ASP A 386 -10.72 9.19 26.25
CA ASP A 386 -10.24 7.88 26.70
C ASP A 386 -10.85 7.43 28.04
N LYS A 387 -11.68 8.27 28.70
CA LYS A 387 -12.29 7.99 30.02
C LYS A 387 -13.79 7.64 29.96
N SER A 388 -14.38 7.59 28.76
CA SER A 388 -15.82 7.37 28.56
C SER A 388 -16.15 5.96 28.08
#